data_AF-Q5C6L6-F1
#
_entry.id   AF-Q5C6L6-F1
#
_cell.length_a   1.000
_cell.length_b   1.000
_cell.length_c   1.000
_cell.angle_alpha   90.00
_cell.angle_beta   90.00
_cell.angle_gamma   90.00
#
_symmetry.space_group_name_H-M   'P 1'
#
loop_
_entity.id
_entity.type
_entity.pdbx_description
1 polymer ?
#
loop_
_entity_poly.entity_id
_entity_poly.type
_entity_poly.pdbx_seq_one_letter_code
_entity_poly.pdbx_strand_id
1 'polypeptide(L)'
;MYNTVNTTVGVILKISEWCASFLTKPSTRRIILVLSFGLVSWKIVASIRIHQNQKLLKSKQRRITNNVEKLRKKLSNFSQSYTPCDVYGKSLSFICDQVKTGKMTPIDILHSFQMKALQLQDDGNSGIAEFILEAEDYAVNLMKPSVDINKESGLYGIPISIKEGISICGYDATMGIIKR
;
A
#
# COMPACT_ATOMS: atom_id res chain seq x y z
N MET A 1 -23.74 -17.27 53.13
CA MET A 1 -23.11 -16.56 51.99
C MET A 1 -22.90 -15.05 52.20
N TYR A 2 -23.26 -14.46 53.35
CA TYR A 2 -23.10 -13.01 53.60
C TYR A 2 -21.70 -12.58 54.10
N ASN A 3 -20.96 -13.46 54.79
CA ASN A 3 -19.67 -13.07 55.41
C ASN A 3 -18.51 -12.98 54.42
N THR A 4 -18.49 -13.74 53.33
CA THR A 4 -17.37 -13.76 52.37
C THR A 4 -17.33 -12.50 51.49
N VAL A 5 -18.50 -11.91 51.20
CA VAL A 5 -18.63 -10.70 50.38
C VAL A 5 -18.19 -9.45 51.15
N ASN A 6 -18.44 -9.38 52.45
CA ASN A 6 -17.98 -8.26 53.28
C ASN A 6 -16.46 -8.23 53.45
N THR A 7 -15.81 -9.40 53.47
CA THR A 7 -14.34 -9.49 53.59
C THR A 7 -13.64 -9.04 52.31
N THR A 8 -14.15 -9.42 51.14
CA THR A 8 -13.57 -8.97 49.86
C THR A 8 -13.79 -7.47 49.63
N VAL A 9 -14.97 -6.95 49.94
CA VAL A 9 -15.25 -5.50 49.86
C VAL A 9 -14.38 -4.70 50.84
N GLY A 10 -14.19 -5.19 52.07
CA GLY A 10 -13.32 -4.54 53.06
C GLY A 10 -11.84 -4.52 52.67
N VAL A 11 -11.34 -5.56 52.00
CA VAL A 11 -9.97 -5.60 51.47
C VAL A 11 -9.81 -4.61 50.31
N ILE A 12 -10.78 -4.53 49.40
CA ILE A 12 -10.77 -3.59 48.28
C ILE A 12 -10.78 -2.13 48.77
N LEU A 13 -11.60 -1.81 49.77
CA LEU A 13 -11.65 -0.47 50.36
C LEU A 13 -10.31 -0.08 51.00
N LYS A 14 -9.69 -0.97 51.78
CA LYS A 14 -8.35 -0.73 52.37
C LYS A 14 -7.27 -0.53 51.32
N ILE A 15 -7.30 -1.29 50.22
CA ILE A 15 -6.35 -1.12 49.12
C ILE A 15 -6.57 0.24 48.46
N SER A 16 -7.82 0.67 48.28
CA SER A 16 -8.14 1.98 47.67
C SER A 16 -7.69 3.16 48.54
N GLU A 17 -7.91 3.10 49.86
CA GLU A 17 -7.47 4.13 50.81
C GLU A 17 -5.95 4.20 50.93
N TRP A 18 -5.28 3.03 50.93
CA TRP A 18 -3.83 2.96 50.92
C TRP A 18 -3.26 3.56 49.63
N CYS A 19 -3.82 3.23 48.46
CA CYS A 19 -3.44 3.82 47.18
C CYS A 19 -3.66 5.35 47.16
N ALA A 20 -4.79 5.83 47.69
CA ALA A 20 -5.07 7.25 47.80
C ALA A 20 -4.05 7.97 48.71
N SER A 21 -3.73 7.40 49.87
CA SER A 21 -2.72 7.94 50.79
C SER A 21 -1.30 7.90 50.23
N PHE A 22 -1.02 6.91 49.38
CA PHE A 22 0.26 6.77 48.68
C PHE A 22 0.46 7.89 47.65
N LEU A 23 -0.62 8.34 47.03
CA LEU A 23 -0.65 9.42 46.03
C LEU A 23 -0.63 10.83 46.63
N THR A 24 -1.15 11.04 47.86
CA THR A 24 -1.37 12.39 48.41
C THR A 24 -0.18 13.02 49.16
N LYS A 25 0.89 12.26 49.47
CA LYS A 25 2.09 12.80 50.15
C LYS A 25 3.33 12.73 49.25
N PRO A 26 3.70 13.81 48.53
CA PRO A 26 4.74 13.77 47.52
C PRO A 26 6.14 13.74 48.15
N SER A 27 6.71 12.55 48.29
CA SER A 27 8.17 12.39 48.43
C SER A 27 8.79 12.41 47.04
N THR A 28 9.89 13.15 46.84
CA THR A 28 10.62 13.25 45.56
C THR A 28 10.94 11.87 44.96
N ARG A 29 11.22 10.87 45.80
CA ARG A 29 11.45 9.47 45.39
C ARG A 29 10.23 8.84 44.70
N ARG A 30 9.01 9.15 45.15
CA ARG A 30 7.75 8.62 44.56
C ARG A 30 7.45 9.26 43.20
N ILE A 31 7.72 10.55 43.05
CA ILE A 31 7.59 11.26 41.77
C ILE A 31 8.52 10.64 40.72
N ILE A 32 9.78 10.39 41.08
CA ILE A 32 10.76 9.74 40.19
C ILE A 32 10.29 8.34 39.76
N LEU A 33 9.71 7.55 40.67
CA LEU A 33 9.17 6.22 40.34
C LEU A 33 8.00 6.30 39.35
N VAL A 34 7.02 7.19 39.56
CA VAL A 34 5.89 7.33 38.63
C VAL A 34 6.37 7.77 37.25
N LEU A 35 7.31 8.71 37.18
CA LEU A 35 7.91 9.15 35.93
C LEU A 35 8.67 8.02 35.22
N SER A 36 9.43 7.20 35.95
CA SER A 36 10.16 6.07 35.36
C SER A 36 9.21 4.99 34.84
N PHE A 37 8.15 4.66 35.57
CA PHE A 37 7.10 3.75 35.09
C PHE A 37 6.40 4.29 33.84
N GLY A 38 6.15 5.60 33.77
CA GLY A 38 5.60 6.26 32.59
C GLY A 38 6.52 6.11 31.36
N LEU A 39 7.82 6.36 31.52
CA LEU A 39 8.81 6.21 30.44
C LEU A 39 8.93 4.76 29.96
N VAL A 40 8.98 3.79 30.87
CA VAL A 40 9.04 2.37 30.54
C VAL A 40 7.77 1.94 29.79
N SER A 41 6.59 2.33 30.29
CA SER A 41 5.30 2.01 29.66
C SER A 41 5.21 2.61 28.26
N TRP A 42 5.63 3.87 28.08
CA TRP A 42 5.73 4.50 26.76
C TRP A 42 6.63 3.72 25.82
N LYS A 43 7.84 3.33 26.26
CA LYS A 43 8.78 2.56 25.42
C LYS A 43 8.22 1.21 25.00
N ILE A 44 7.47 0.53 25.86
CA ILE A 44 6.80 -0.74 25.53
C ILE A 44 5.74 -0.50 24.45
N VAL A 45 4.85 0.48 24.64
CA VAL A 45 3.80 0.81 23.65
C VAL A 45 4.41 1.24 22.32
N ALA A 46 5.45 2.08 22.33
CA ALA A 46 6.16 2.49 21.13
C ALA A 46 6.79 1.29 20.40
N SER A 47 7.43 0.38 21.13
CA SER A 47 8.03 -0.84 20.56
C SER A 47 6.97 -1.75 19.90
N ILE A 48 5.81 -1.91 20.53
CA ILE A 48 4.69 -2.70 19.98
C ILE A 48 4.19 -2.07 18.68
N ARG A 49 3.98 -0.74 18.64
CA ARG A 49 3.54 -0.03 17.43
C ARG A 49 4.55 -0.17 16.29
N ILE A 50 5.84 0.03 16.58
CA ILE A 50 6.92 -0.15 15.59
C ILE A 50 6.89 -1.56 15.02
N HIS A 51 6.75 -2.58 15.86
CA HIS A 51 6.68 -3.97 15.40
C HIS A 51 5.47 -4.23 14.50
N GLN A 52 4.29 -3.73 14.88
CA GLN A 52 3.08 -3.84 14.06
C GLN A 52 3.25 -3.15 12.71
N ASN A 53 3.81 -1.94 12.68
CA ASN A 53 4.08 -1.21 11.46
C ASN A 53 5.07 -1.97 10.58
N GLN A 54 6.15 -2.52 11.14
CA GLN A 54 7.10 -3.36 10.40
C GLN A 54 6.45 -4.62 9.81
N LYS A 55 5.53 -5.25 10.54
CA LYS A 55 4.77 -6.40 10.04
C LYS A 55 3.91 -6.01 8.84
N LEU A 56 3.18 -4.90 8.92
CA LEU A 56 2.36 -4.38 7.83
C LEU A 56 3.22 -4.04 6.59
N LEU A 57 4.37 -3.42 6.78
CA LEU A 57 5.31 -3.13 5.70
C LEU A 57 5.81 -4.38 5.00
N LYS A 58 6.22 -5.41 5.76
CA LYS A 58 6.66 -6.69 5.19
C LYS A 58 5.55 -7.36 4.41
N SER A 59 4.32 -7.35 4.93
CA SER A 59 3.15 -7.88 4.22
C SER A 59 2.87 -7.11 2.93
N LYS A 60 2.96 -5.78 2.94
CA LYS A 60 2.79 -4.93 1.75
C LYS A 60 3.89 -5.17 0.71
N GLN A 61 5.15 -5.19 1.12
CA GLN A 61 6.28 -5.49 0.24
C GLN A 61 6.08 -6.86 -0.41
N ARG A 62 5.71 -7.88 0.36
CA ARG A 62 5.41 -9.22 -0.18
C ARG A 62 4.26 -9.19 -1.18
N ARG A 63 3.20 -8.43 -0.93
CA ARG A 63 2.07 -8.27 -1.88
C ARG A 63 2.55 -7.66 -3.20
N ILE A 64 3.31 -6.57 -3.13
CA ILE A 64 3.86 -5.88 -4.31
C ILE A 64 4.78 -6.83 -5.09
N THR A 65 5.73 -7.50 -4.42
CA THR A 65 6.61 -8.49 -5.06
C THR A 65 5.81 -9.60 -5.73
N ASN A 66 4.80 -10.16 -5.05
CA ASN A 66 3.94 -11.19 -5.64
C ASN A 66 3.18 -10.68 -6.88
N ASN A 67 2.72 -9.42 -6.85
CA ASN A 67 2.02 -8.81 -7.99
C ASN A 67 2.96 -8.60 -9.18
N VAL A 68 4.20 -8.14 -8.92
CA VAL A 68 5.25 -8.05 -9.95
C VAL A 68 5.54 -9.42 -10.56
N GLU A 69 5.71 -10.46 -9.75
CA GLU A 69 5.98 -11.82 -10.25
C GLU A 69 4.82 -12.38 -11.08
N LYS A 70 3.57 -12.15 -10.66
CA LYS A 70 2.39 -12.51 -11.44
C LYS A 70 2.38 -11.81 -12.80
N LEU A 71 2.70 -10.51 -12.82
CA LEU A 71 2.77 -9.72 -14.04
C LEU A 71 3.89 -10.23 -14.95
N ARG A 72 5.09 -10.51 -14.41
CA ARG A 72 6.22 -11.10 -15.16
C ARG A 72 5.82 -12.40 -15.83
N LYS A 73 5.24 -13.33 -15.07
CA LYS A 73 4.78 -14.62 -15.60
C LYS A 73 3.73 -14.46 -16.70
N LYS A 74 2.84 -13.48 -16.54
CA LYS A 74 1.81 -13.19 -17.52
C LYS A 74 2.42 -12.65 -18.82
N LEU A 75 3.30 -11.65 -18.72
CA LEU A 75 3.97 -11.03 -19.87
C LEU A 75 4.96 -11.97 -20.57
N SER A 76 5.65 -12.85 -19.84
CA SER A 76 6.55 -13.85 -20.44
C SER A 76 5.82 -14.84 -21.35
N ASN A 77 4.55 -15.16 -21.02
CA ASN A 77 3.73 -16.01 -21.88
C ASN A 77 3.36 -15.31 -23.19
N PHE A 78 3.27 -13.97 -23.19
CA PHE A 78 2.94 -13.18 -24.37
C PHE A 78 4.17 -12.84 -25.23
N SER A 79 5.34 -12.60 -24.62
CA SER A 79 6.56 -12.22 -25.34
C SER A 79 7.06 -13.29 -26.31
N GLN A 80 6.64 -14.55 -26.14
CA GLN A 80 6.97 -15.64 -27.04
C GLN A 80 6.23 -15.57 -28.38
N SER A 81 5.16 -14.77 -28.45
CA SER A 81 4.31 -14.57 -29.65
C SER A 81 4.31 -13.13 -30.18
N TYR A 82 4.94 -12.19 -29.46
CA TYR A 82 4.82 -10.75 -29.72
C TYR A 82 6.20 -10.08 -29.61
N THR A 83 6.66 -9.43 -30.68
CA THR A 83 7.83 -8.55 -30.60
C THR A 83 7.37 -7.25 -29.93
N PRO A 84 7.87 -6.87 -28.75
CA PRO A 84 7.46 -5.63 -28.12
C PRO A 84 7.72 -4.49 -29.09
N CYS A 85 6.66 -3.83 -29.55
CA CYS A 85 6.87 -2.64 -30.35
C CYS A 85 7.62 -1.62 -29.49
N ASP A 86 8.65 -1.01 -30.08
CA ASP A 86 9.49 0.03 -29.48
C ASP A 86 8.69 1.35 -29.36
N VAL A 87 7.57 1.27 -28.63
CA VAL A 87 6.58 2.34 -28.44
C VAL A 87 7.09 3.36 -27.42
N TYR A 88 7.85 2.91 -26.41
CA TYR A 88 8.32 3.73 -25.29
C TYR A 88 9.35 4.81 -25.68
N GLY A 89 9.86 4.80 -26.92
CA GLY A 89 10.73 5.85 -27.47
C GLY A 89 10.04 6.79 -28.47
N LYS A 90 8.73 6.64 -28.70
CA LYS A 90 7.96 7.42 -29.69
C LYS A 90 7.18 8.55 -29.04
N SER A 91 6.78 9.54 -29.84
CA SER A 91 5.91 10.62 -29.36
C SER A 91 4.51 10.09 -29.04
N LEU A 92 3.82 10.72 -28.08
CA LEU A 92 2.44 10.38 -27.75
C LEU A 92 1.52 10.41 -28.98
N SER A 93 1.68 11.41 -29.86
CA SER A 93 0.91 11.51 -31.11
C SER A 93 1.03 10.26 -31.98
N PHE A 94 2.26 9.74 -32.15
CA PHE A 94 2.48 8.52 -32.90
C PHE A 94 1.75 7.33 -32.28
N ILE A 95 1.80 7.18 -30.95
CA ILE A 95 1.12 6.10 -30.25
C ILE A 95 -0.40 6.20 -30.45
N CYS A 96 -0.97 7.41 -30.29
CA CYS A 96 -2.38 7.65 -30.50
C CYS A 96 -2.81 7.32 -31.93
N ASP A 97 -2.02 7.70 -32.94
CA ASP A 97 -2.30 7.39 -34.34
C ASP A 97 -2.29 5.87 -34.60
N GLN A 98 -1.36 5.14 -33.98
CA GLN A 98 -1.30 3.67 -34.09
C GLN A 98 -2.52 2.98 -33.47
N VAL A 99 -3.04 3.50 -32.35
CA VAL A 99 -4.30 3.01 -31.75
C VAL A 99 -5.49 3.34 -32.65
N LYS A 100 -5.60 4.58 -33.09
CA LYS A 100 -6.73 5.07 -33.90
C LYS A 100 -6.84 4.33 -35.24
N THR A 101 -5.70 4.05 -35.86
CA THR A 101 -5.62 3.28 -37.12
C THR A 101 -5.75 1.77 -36.92
N GLY A 102 -5.84 1.29 -35.67
CA GLY A 102 -5.97 -0.13 -35.35
C GLY A 102 -4.71 -0.96 -35.57
N LYS A 103 -3.56 -0.32 -35.82
CA LYS A 103 -2.26 -1.00 -35.96
C LYS A 103 -1.74 -1.56 -34.65
N MET A 104 -2.16 -0.98 -33.52
CA MET A 104 -1.88 -1.45 -32.18
C MET A 104 -3.17 -1.44 -31.36
N THR A 105 -3.36 -2.47 -30.55
CA THR A 105 -4.47 -2.50 -29.62
C THR A 105 -4.11 -1.82 -28.29
N PRO A 106 -5.09 -1.32 -27.52
CA PRO A 106 -4.83 -0.80 -26.16
C PRO A 106 -4.06 -1.79 -25.27
N ILE A 107 -4.34 -3.09 -25.41
CA ILE A 107 -3.68 -4.13 -24.62
C ILE A 107 -2.21 -4.32 -25.02
N ASP A 108 -1.91 -4.25 -26.32
CA ASP A 108 -0.53 -4.33 -26.81
C ASP A 108 0.33 -3.20 -26.24
N ILE A 109 -0.22 -1.98 -26.24
CA ILE A 109 0.48 -0.80 -25.72
C ILE A 109 0.69 -0.93 -24.22
N LEU A 110 -0.36 -1.33 -23.47
CA LEU A 110 -0.23 -1.58 -22.04
C LEU A 110 0.90 -2.57 -21.73
N HIS A 111 0.94 -3.70 -22.43
CA HIS A 111 1.97 -4.72 -22.25
C HIS A 111 3.37 -4.19 -22.61
N SER A 112 3.54 -3.46 -23.72
CA SER A 112 4.81 -2.83 -24.08
C SER A 112 5.33 -1.89 -22.97
N PHE A 113 4.46 -1.05 -22.40
CA PHE A 113 4.83 -0.16 -21.31
C PHE A 113 5.12 -0.91 -20.00
N GLN A 114 4.34 -1.95 -19.67
CA GLN A 114 4.59 -2.78 -18.49
C GLN A 114 5.91 -3.55 -18.60
N MET A 115 6.23 -4.11 -19.76
CA MET A 115 7.53 -4.75 -20.02
C MET A 115 8.68 -3.75 -19.83
N LYS A 116 8.54 -2.53 -20.36
CA LYS A 116 9.55 -1.50 -20.17
C LYS A 116 9.69 -1.07 -18.71
N ALA A 117 8.57 -0.94 -18.01
CA ALA A 117 8.54 -0.59 -16.59
C ALA A 117 9.23 -1.67 -15.73
N LEU A 118 9.01 -2.95 -16.03
CA LEU A 118 9.70 -4.07 -15.38
C LEU A 118 11.20 -4.07 -15.65
N GLN A 119 11.62 -3.78 -16.88
CA GLN A 119 13.04 -3.63 -17.23
C GLN A 119 13.70 -2.51 -16.42
N LEU A 120 13.07 -1.33 -16.38
CA LEU A 120 13.57 -0.18 -15.60
C LEU A 120 13.65 -0.49 -14.10
N GLN A 121 12.69 -1.27 -13.59
CA GLN A 121 12.71 -1.73 -12.21
C GLN A 121 13.89 -2.68 -11.92
N ASP A 122 14.23 -3.58 -12.85
CA ASP A 122 15.37 -4.48 -12.73
C ASP A 122 16.71 -3.73 -12.79
N ASP A 123 16.77 -2.65 -13.57
CA ASP A 123 17.94 -1.76 -13.68
C ASP A 123 18.11 -0.83 -12.45
N GLY A 124 17.27 -0.98 -11.42
CA GLY A 124 17.31 -0.18 -10.19
C GLY A 124 16.70 1.23 -10.32
N ASN A 125 16.11 1.56 -11.48
CA ASN A 125 15.48 2.84 -11.77
C ASN A 125 13.95 2.70 -11.83
N SER A 126 13.32 2.25 -10.76
CA SER A 126 11.90 1.91 -10.88
C SER A 126 10.98 3.12 -10.77
N GLY A 127 11.10 3.97 -9.74
CA GLY A 127 10.08 5.01 -9.46
C GLY A 127 8.63 4.49 -9.37
N ILE A 128 8.43 3.16 -9.47
CA ILE A 128 7.17 2.45 -9.55
C ILE A 128 6.88 1.93 -8.15
N ALA A 129 5.78 2.39 -7.58
CA ALA A 129 5.33 1.94 -6.28
C ALA A 129 4.62 0.58 -6.35
N GLU A 130 3.65 0.45 -7.26
CA GLU A 130 2.83 -0.75 -7.45
C GLU A 130 2.22 -0.74 -8.87
N PHE A 131 2.00 -1.90 -9.48
CA PHE A 131 1.28 -2.02 -10.75
C PHE A 131 -0.22 -2.13 -10.48
N ILE A 132 -1.03 -1.42 -11.28
CA ILE A 132 -2.49 -1.51 -11.23
C ILE A 132 -2.92 -2.75 -12.03
N LEU A 133 -3.37 -3.79 -11.34
CA LEU A 133 -3.73 -5.07 -11.93
C LEU A 133 -4.97 -4.97 -12.83
N GLU A 134 -5.91 -4.10 -12.48
CA GLU A 134 -7.15 -3.85 -13.22
C GLU A 134 -6.92 -3.12 -14.56
N ALA A 135 -5.71 -2.56 -14.79
CA ALA A 135 -5.37 -1.85 -16.02
C ALA A 135 -5.58 -2.72 -17.27
N GLU A 136 -5.34 -4.01 -17.16
CA GLU A 136 -5.53 -4.96 -18.24
C GLU A 136 -7.00 -5.19 -18.56
N ASP A 137 -7.84 -5.37 -17.54
CA ASP A 137 -9.29 -5.49 -17.73
C ASP A 137 -9.85 -4.22 -18.38
N TYR A 138 -9.36 -3.04 -17.99
CA TYR A 138 -9.71 -1.79 -18.66
C TYR A 138 -9.29 -1.79 -20.14
N ALA A 139 -8.04 -2.16 -20.45
CA ALA A 139 -7.56 -2.22 -21.83
C ALA A 139 -8.36 -3.22 -22.69
N VAL A 140 -8.72 -4.38 -22.15
CA VAL A 140 -9.58 -5.37 -22.82
C VAL A 140 -10.99 -4.84 -23.01
N ASN A 141 -11.56 -4.17 -22.01
CA ASN A 141 -12.90 -3.59 -22.11
C ASN A 141 -12.98 -2.48 -23.16
N LEU A 142 -11.94 -1.67 -23.36
CA LEU A 142 -11.88 -0.67 -24.44
C LEU A 142 -12.08 -1.27 -25.84
N MET A 143 -11.68 -2.52 -26.05
CA MET A 143 -11.79 -3.18 -27.35
C MET A 143 -13.19 -3.78 -27.60
N LYS A 144 -14.06 -3.86 -26.58
CA LYS A 144 -15.39 -4.46 -26.73
C LYS A 144 -16.33 -3.53 -27.52
N PRO A 145 -17.12 -4.06 -28.47
CA PRO A 145 -18.02 -3.24 -29.29
C PRO A 145 -19.19 -2.62 -28.51
N SER A 146 -19.51 -3.15 -27.32
CA SER A 146 -20.61 -2.70 -26.48
C SER A 146 -20.29 -1.50 -25.59
N VAL A 147 -19.04 -1.01 -25.62
CA VAL A 147 -18.60 0.06 -24.73
C VAL A 147 -18.71 1.39 -25.47
N ASP A 148 -19.62 2.25 -25.00
CA ASP A 148 -19.81 3.61 -25.51
C ASP A 148 -18.68 4.53 -25.01
N ILE A 149 -17.52 4.43 -25.65
CA ILE A 149 -16.35 5.26 -25.38
C ILE A 149 -15.96 6.01 -26.65
N ASN A 150 -15.66 7.29 -26.47
CA ASN A 150 -15.16 8.14 -27.54
C ASN A 150 -13.76 7.70 -27.98
N LYS A 151 -13.69 6.92 -29.06
CA LYS A 151 -12.43 6.47 -29.70
C LYS A 151 -11.62 7.62 -30.31
N GLU A 152 -12.25 8.77 -30.54
CA GLU A 152 -11.55 9.97 -31.03
C GLU A 152 -10.79 10.72 -29.93
N SER A 153 -11.02 10.36 -28.67
CA SER A 153 -10.28 10.92 -27.53
C SER A 153 -8.77 10.80 -27.74
N GLY A 154 -8.04 11.89 -27.47
CA GLY A 154 -6.58 11.93 -27.60
C GLY A 154 -5.82 10.98 -26.68
N LEU A 155 -6.49 10.39 -25.68
CA LEU A 155 -5.92 9.41 -24.75
C LEU A 155 -6.60 8.03 -24.84
N TYR A 156 -7.41 7.79 -25.87
CA TYR A 156 -8.05 6.49 -26.04
C TYR A 156 -7.01 5.37 -26.14
N GLY A 157 -7.09 4.40 -25.24
CA GLY A 157 -6.19 3.24 -25.21
C GLY A 157 -4.75 3.54 -24.76
N ILE A 158 -4.47 4.74 -24.26
CA ILE A 158 -3.13 5.13 -23.81
C ILE A 158 -2.97 4.81 -22.32
N PRO A 159 -1.99 3.96 -21.93
CA PRO A 159 -1.71 3.71 -20.53
C PRO A 159 -1.07 4.95 -19.88
N ILE A 160 -1.47 5.23 -18.64
CA ILE A 160 -0.96 6.35 -17.86
C ILE A 160 -0.39 5.85 -16.53
N SER A 161 0.70 6.46 -16.08
CA SER A 161 1.20 6.28 -14.72
C SER A 161 0.56 7.32 -13.80
N ILE A 162 0.28 6.91 -12.57
CA ILE A 162 -0.37 7.76 -11.57
C ILE A 162 0.57 7.85 -10.36
N LYS A 163 0.79 9.06 -9.86
CA LYS A 163 1.60 9.27 -8.65
C LYS A 163 0.91 8.61 -7.45
N GLU A 164 1.66 7.85 -6.64
CA GLU A 164 1.14 7.09 -5.48
C GLU A 164 0.30 7.94 -4.50
N GLY A 165 0.53 9.26 -4.43
CA GLY A 165 -0.28 10.16 -3.59
C GLY A 165 -1.72 10.40 -4.07
N ILE A 166 -2.05 9.99 -5.30
CA ILE A 166 -3.41 10.08 -5.86
C ILE A 166 -4.16 8.79 -5.50
N SER A 167 -5.33 8.94 -4.87
CA SER A 167 -6.13 7.78 -4.44
C SER A 167 -6.70 7.01 -5.64
N ILE A 168 -6.46 5.70 -5.64
CA ILE A 168 -7.04 4.75 -6.60
C ILE A 168 -7.78 3.68 -5.79
N CYS A 169 -9.00 3.34 -6.21
CA CYS A 169 -9.79 2.32 -5.53
C CYS A 169 -9.00 0.99 -5.45
N GLY A 170 -8.89 0.43 -4.25
CA GLY A 170 -8.14 -0.83 -4.01
C GLY A 170 -6.65 -0.67 -3.73
N TYR A 171 -6.09 0.55 -3.82
CA TYR A 171 -4.67 0.83 -3.60
C TYR A 171 -4.46 1.85 -2.48
N ASP A 172 -3.33 1.73 -1.77
CA ASP A 172 -2.99 2.67 -0.70
C ASP A 172 -2.40 3.95 -1.29
N ALA A 173 -2.82 5.12 -0.81
CA ALA A 173 -2.15 6.39 -1.10
C ALA A 173 -1.22 6.77 0.05
N THR A 174 -0.03 6.16 0.12
CA THR A 174 0.85 6.31 1.31
C THR A 174 1.63 7.62 1.35
N MET A 175 1.79 8.28 0.20
CA MET A 175 2.67 9.44 0.03
C MET A 175 4.12 9.17 0.50
N GLY A 176 4.58 7.91 0.47
CA GLY A 176 5.88 7.50 0.99
C GLY A 176 5.97 7.48 2.53
N ILE A 177 4.85 7.54 3.24
CA ILE A 177 4.81 7.62 4.71
C ILE A 177 4.32 6.30 5.29
N ILE A 178 4.95 5.93 6.41
CA ILE A 178 4.53 4.83 7.26
C ILE A 178 3.95 5.44 8.53
N LYS A 179 2.73 5.03 8.91
CA LYS A 179 2.12 5.47 10.16
C LYS A 179 3.09 5.19 11.32
N ARG A 180 3.43 6.20 12.12
CA ARG A 180 4.30 6.08 13.30
C ARG A 180 3.51 5.66 14.53
#